data_AF-A0A957TIB7-F1
#
_entry.id   AF-A0A957TIB7-F1
#
_cell.length_a   1.000
_cell.length_b   1.000
_cell.length_c   1.000
_cell.angle_alpha   90.00
_cell.angle_beta   90.00
_cell.angle_gamma   90.00
#
_symmetry.space_group_name_H-M   'P 1'
#
loop_
_entity.id
_entity.type
_entity.pdbx_description
1 polymer ?
#
loop_
_entity_poly.entity_id
_entity_poly.type
_entity_poly.pdbx_seq_one_letter_code
_entity_poly.pdbx_strand_id
1 'polypeptide(L)'
;GITVFNPAPGGGKSNATRFTVLEAGQNPAPSLTQLQPATIVEQGTTGAGLVVTVLGSNFLANSQAFWNGNPRPLHFVSSGAVAVTLTGADLSVAGSNSLTLFNPAPSGGTSNALIFSVQSTGPNPVPAIAQVSPSTILQQHPTDAPLVLTVTGSNFTTSSEIYFNGVLRPTTLVNGTLQAKLTTTDVVTIASNVIMVVNPPPGGGTSNEVNFTVEQRLDLYVPVVRK
;
A
#
# COMPACT_ATOMS: atom_id res chain seq x y z
N GLY A 1 21.89 26.14 33.16
CA GLY A 1 22.77 26.44 32.00
C GLY A 1 24.20 26.38 32.45
N ILE A 2 25.12 25.92 31.61
CA ILE A 2 26.55 25.80 31.93
C ILE A 2 27.26 27.00 31.32
N THR A 3 28.08 27.68 32.13
CA THR A 3 29.05 28.70 31.69
C THR A 3 30.41 28.33 32.26
N VAL A 4 31.47 28.52 31.49
CA VAL A 4 32.85 28.46 31.98
C VAL A 4 33.32 29.87 32.32
N PHE A 5 34.12 30.05 33.37
CA PHE A 5 34.74 31.33 33.70
C PHE A 5 36.25 31.18 33.74
N ASN A 6 36.96 31.99 32.95
CA ASN A 6 38.41 32.13 33.06
C ASN A 6 38.73 33.39 33.89
N PRO A 7 39.61 33.31 34.92
CA PRO A 7 39.99 34.47 35.73
C PRO A 7 40.98 35.42 35.01
N ALA A 8 41.18 36.61 35.59
CA ALA A 8 42.07 37.66 35.07
C ALA A 8 43.58 37.35 35.26
N PRO A 9 44.49 37.98 34.48
CA PRO A 9 44.21 38.92 33.40
C PRO A 9 43.96 38.21 32.05
N GLY A 10 42.87 38.60 31.36
CA GLY A 10 42.51 38.13 30.00
C GLY A 10 41.32 37.14 29.90
N GLY A 11 40.77 36.69 31.03
CA GLY A 11 39.62 35.79 31.06
C GLY A 11 38.24 36.47 31.01
N GLY A 12 37.18 35.66 30.95
CA GLY A 12 35.78 36.09 30.93
C GLY A 12 34.82 34.91 31.14
N LYS A 13 33.52 35.19 31.29
CA LYS A 13 32.48 34.13 31.27
C LYS A 13 32.18 33.74 29.82
N SER A 14 32.09 32.44 29.54
CA SER A 14 31.63 31.94 28.24
C SER A 14 30.15 32.29 28.01
N ASN A 15 29.67 32.06 26.79
CA ASN A 15 28.24 31.95 26.54
C ASN A 15 27.64 30.80 27.37
N ALA A 16 26.36 30.92 27.71
CA ALA A 16 25.64 29.90 28.45
C ALA A 16 25.04 28.86 27.50
N THR A 17 25.36 27.58 27.72
CA THR A 17 24.63 26.46 27.10
C THR A 17 23.47 26.08 28.01
N ARG A 18 22.24 26.10 27.48
CA ARG A 18 21.04 25.68 28.21
C ARG A 18 20.76 24.19 27.98
N PHE A 19 20.36 23.52 29.03
CA PHE A 19 19.82 22.16 29.01
C PHE A 19 18.61 22.14 29.94
N THR A 20 17.65 21.27 29.65
CA THR A 20 16.48 21.07 30.50
C THR A 20 16.71 19.82 31.33
N VAL A 21 16.62 19.96 32.65
CA VAL A 21 16.51 18.81 33.56
C VAL A 21 15.04 18.62 33.83
N LEU A 22 14.52 17.45 33.47
CA LEU A 22 13.19 17.05 33.85
C LEU A 22 13.22 16.55 35.30
N GLU A 23 12.21 16.92 36.09
CA GLU A 23 12.06 16.35 37.43
C GLU A 23 11.85 14.83 37.35
N ALA A 24 12.17 14.12 38.43
CA ALA A 24 11.94 12.68 38.49
C ALA A 24 10.44 12.37 38.27
N GLY A 25 10.16 11.42 37.39
CA GLY A 25 8.78 11.04 37.02
C GLY A 25 8.17 11.83 35.86
N GLN A 26 8.90 12.77 35.26
CA GLN A 26 8.45 13.52 34.09
C GLN A 26 8.81 12.83 32.77
N ASN A 27 7.84 12.76 31.86
CA ASN A 27 8.05 12.21 30.51
C ASN A 27 8.70 13.27 29.61
N PRO A 28 9.85 13.01 28.97
CA PRO A 28 10.36 13.89 27.92
C PRO A 28 9.43 13.92 26.70
N ALA A 29 9.42 15.03 25.96
CA ALA A 29 8.84 15.03 24.62
C ALA A 29 9.68 14.13 23.68
N PRO A 30 9.03 13.41 22.73
CA PRO A 30 9.75 12.61 21.77
C PRO A 30 10.50 13.50 20.78
N SER A 31 11.61 13.00 20.22
CA SER A 31 12.35 13.68 19.14
C SER A 31 12.47 12.74 17.96
N LEU A 32 12.11 13.21 16.77
CA LEU A 32 12.13 12.42 15.53
C LEU A 32 13.37 12.78 14.72
N THR A 33 14.10 11.77 14.25
CA THR A 33 15.31 11.97 13.44
C THR A 33 15.16 11.43 12.02
N GLN A 34 14.39 10.36 11.81
CA GLN A 34 14.22 9.78 10.49
C GLN A 34 12.90 9.01 10.32
N LEU A 35 12.37 9.00 9.10
CA LEU A 35 11.30 8.11 8.64
C LEU A 35 11.89 7.07 7.67
N GLN A 36 11.49 5.81 7.82
CA GLN A 36 11.91 4.71 6.95
C GLN A 36 10.70 3.83 6.58
N PRO A 37 10.23 3.88 5.31
CA PRO A 37 10.59 4.85 4.29
C PRO A 37 10.10 6.28 4.63
N ALA A 38 10.62 7.31 3.95
CA ALA A 38 10.15 8.70 4.06
C ALA A 38 9.29 9.15 2.86
N THR A 39 9.11 8.27 1.88
CA THR A 39 8.36 8.55 0.66
C THR A 39 7.69 7.30 0.13
N ILE A 40 6.57 7.48 -0.58
CA ILE A 40 5.90 6.45 -1.38
C ILE A 40 5.21 7.09 -2.57
N VAL A 41 4.96 6.31 -3.63
CA VAL A 41 4.01 6.71 -4.68
C VAL A 41 2.59 6.60 -4.11
N GLU A 42 1.72 7.54 -4.46
CA GLU A 42 0.30 7.50 -4.09
C GLU A 42 -0.36 6.13 -4.35
N GLN A 43 -1.17 5.65 -3.39
CA GLN A 43 -1.75 4.31 -3.40
C GLN A 43 -3.26 4.31 -3.72
N GLY A 44 -3.88 5.49 -3.74
CA GLY A 44 -5.33 5.65 -3.76
C GLY A 44 -6.03 5.12 -2.51
N THR A 45 -7.32 5.40 -2.38
CA THR A 45 -8.07 5.17 -1.12
C THR A 45 -8.16 3.69 -0.73
N THR A 46 -8.21 2.78 -1.70
CA THR A 46 -8.27 1.32 -1.49
C THR A 46 -6.92 0.62 -1.62
N GLY A 47 -5.84 1.39 -1.81
CA GLY A 47 -4.50 0.85 -1.94
C GLY A 47 -3.98 0.23 -0.66
N ALA A 48 -2.85 -0.47 -0.78
CA ALA A 48 -2.16 -1.03 0.37
C ALA A 48 -1.73 0.07 1.34
N GLY A 49 -1.89 -0.19 2.63
CA GLY A 49 -1.28 0.63 3.67
C GLY A 49 0.24 0.48 3.70
N LEU A 50 0.88 1.29 4.53
CA LEU A 50 2.32 1.30 4.72
C LEU A 50 2.65 1.33 6.22
N VAL A 51 3.63 0.52 6.63
CA VAL A 51 4.24 0.66 7.95
C VAL A 51 5.49 1.49 7.81
N VAL A 52 5.54 2.62 8.53
CA VAL A 52 6.69 3.54 8.57
C VAL A 52 7.42 3.34 9.90
N THR A 53 8.68 2.96 9.83
CA THR A 53 9.57 2.99 10.98
C THR A 53 10.00 4.43 11.24
N VAL A 54 9.74 4.91 12.46
CA VAL A 54 10.13 6.23 12.91
C VAL A 54 11.28 6.06 13.90
N LEU A 55 12.42 6.67 13.58
CA LEU A 55 13.62 6.67 14.42
C LEU A 55 13.75 7.99 15.18
N GLY A 56 14.32 7.92 16.37
CA GLY A 56 14.49 9.10 17.21
C GLY A 56 14.91 8.78 18.63
N SER A 57 14.36 9.54 19.59
CA SER A 57 14.62 9.35 21.01
C SER A 57 13.40 9.69 21.85
N ASN A 58 13.45 9.24 23.11
CA ASN A 58 12.43 9.49 24.13
C ASN A 58 11.06 8.90 23.82
N PHE A 59 10.96 7.86 23.00
CA PHE A 59 9.68 7.20 22.75
C PHE A 59 9.24 6.39 23.98
N LEU A 60 7.93 6.34 24.21
CA LEU A 60 7.31 5.61 25.30
C LEU A 60 6.36 4.56 24.72
N ALA A 61 6.10 3.50 25.49
CA ALA A 61 5.16 2.45 25.07
C ALA A 61 3.73 2.96 24.84
N ASN A 62 3.37 4.09 25.47
CA ASN A 62 2.08 4.76 25.34
C ASN A 62 2.14 6.05 24.50
N SER A 63 3.17 6.23 23.66
CA SER A 63 3.22 7.31 22.68
C SER A 63 2.11 7.16 21.63
N GLN A 64 1.63 8.28 21.09
CA GLN A 64 0.64 8.32 20.01
C GLN A 64 1.25 9.00 18.77
N ALA A 65 1.09 8.38 17.60
CA ALA A 65 1.49 8.99 16.33
C ALA A 65 0.36 9.84 15.75
N PHE A 66 0.72 10.91 15.03
CA PHE A 66 -0.22 11.78 14.31
C PHE A 66 0.25 12.00 12.87
N TRP A 67 -0.68 11.80 11.93
CA TRP A 67 -0.55 12.08 10.51
C TRP A 67 -1.41 13.30 10.15
N ASN A 68 -0.77 14.40 9.77
CA ASN A 68 -1.44 15.69 9.55
C ASN A 68 -2.37 16.09 10.72
N GLY A 69 -1.92 15.86 11.96
CA GLY A 69 -2.69 16.14 13.17
C GLY A 69 -3.75 15.10 13.54
N ASN A 70 -3.95 14.03 12.75
CA ASN A 70 -4.90 12.96 13.05
C ASN A 70 -4.19 11.71 13.62
N PRO A 71 -4.74 11.07 14.67
CA PRO A 71 -4.05 9.96 15.35
C PRO A 71 -3.94 8.72 14.46
N ARG A 72 -2.79 8.03 14.50
CA ARG A 72 -2.55 6.75 13.80
C ARG A 72 -2.02 5.68 14.75
N PRO A 73 -2.38 4.40 14.56
CA PRO A 73 -1.83 3.31 15.35
C PRO A 73 -0.29 3.31 15.30
N LEU A 74 0.30 3.05 16.45
CA LEU A 74 1.74 2.96 16.67
C LEU A 74 2.04 1.66 17.41
N HIS A 75 3.11 0.98 17.00
CA HIS A 75 3.71 -0.13 17.72
C HIS A 75 5.06 0.31 18.28
N PHE A 76 5.18 0.29 19.60
CA PHE A 76 6.43 0.62 20.28
C PHE A 76 7.45 -0.50 20.11
N VAL A 77 8.66 -0.16 19.66
CA VAL A 77 9.77 -1.12 19.52
C VAL A 77 10.82 -0.86 20.59
N SER A 78 11.25 0.39 20.72
CA SER A 78 12.19 0.85 21.75
C SER A 78 12.05 2.36 21.95
N SER A 79 12.77 2.91 22.93
CA SER A 79 12.83 4.36 23.15
C SER A 79 13.42 5.16 21.98
N GLY A 80 14.01 4.48 20.99
CA GLY A 80 14.54 5.10 19.77
C GLY A 80 13.88 4.65 18.46
N ALA A 81 12.91 3.74 18.51
CA ALA A 81 12.19 3.29 17.32
C ALA A 81 10.72 2.94 17.61
N VAL A 82 9.83 3.36 16.71
CA VAL A 82 8.43 2.93 16.68
C VAL A 82 8.00 2.63 15.26
N ALA A 83 7.00 1.77 15.07
CA ALA A 83 6.38 1.52 13.78
C ALA A 83 4.99 2.17 13.73
N VAL A 84 4.74 3.03 12.76
CA VAL A 84 3.46 3.73 12.56
C VAL A 84 2.75 3.17 11.34
N THR A 85 1.48 2.81 11.48
CA THR A 85 0.68 2.28 10.37
C THR A 85 -0.09 3.41 9.69
N LEU A 86 0.17 3.60 8.39
CA LEU A 86 -0.55 4.48 7.49
C LEU A 86 -1.48 3.65 6.59
N THR A 87 -2.69 4.16 6.33
CA THR A 87 -3.71 3.51 5.51
C THR A 87 -3.61 3.92 4.03
N GLY A 88 -4.26 3.22 3.11
CA GLY A 88 -4.37 3.66 1.71
C GLY A 88 -4.97 5.07 1.59
N ALA A 89 -5.96 5.40 2.43
CA ALA A 89 -6.54 6.73 2.50
C ALA A 89 -5.51 7.83 2.87
N ASP A 90 -4.58 7.55 3.81
CA ASP A 90 -3.49 8.47 4.17
C ASP A 90 -2.55 8.77 3.00
N LEU A 91 -2.40 7.79 2.10
CA LEU A 91 -1.46 7.76 0.99
C LEU A 91 -2.16 7.99 -0.35
N SER A 92 -3.43 8.43 -0.33
CA SER A 92 -4.27 8.49 -1.53
C SER A 92 -4.04 9.72 -2.39
N VAL A 93 -3.48 10.78 -1.80
CA VAL A 93 -3.25 12.07 -2.46
C VAL A 93 -1.78 12.43 -2.37
N ALA A 94 -1.17 12.71 -3.51
CA ALA A 94 0.18 13.23 -3.57
C ALA A 94 0.33 14.55 -2.79
N GLY A 95 1.44 14.67 -2.05
CA GLY A 95 1.70 15.84 -1.22
C GLY A 95 2.74 15.58 -0.13
N SER A 96 3.10 16.66 0.56
CA SER A 96 3.93 16.63 1.75
C SER A 96 3.05 16.49 2.99
N ASN A 97 3.26 15.42 3.75
CA ASN A 97 2.45 15.09 4.92
C ASN A 97 3.31 15.14 6.17
N SER A 98 2.77 15.70 7.25
CA SER A 98 3.48 15.84 8.52
C SER A 98 3.25 14.61 9.40
N LEU A 99 4.33 14.04 9.92
CA LEU A 99 4.30 12.99 10.94
C LEU A 99 4.95 13.51 12.23
N THR A 100 4.21 13.41 13.33
CA THR A 100 4.65 13.77 14.69
C THR A 100 4.30 12.65 15.68
N LEU A 101 5.04 12.54 16.78
CA LEU A 101 4.68 11.70 17.92
C LEU A 101 4.33 12.56 19.13
N PHE A 102 3.49 12.04 20.01
CA PHE A 102 3.14 12.65 21.28
C PHE A 102 3.42 11.69 22.43
N ASN A 103 4.08 12.19 23.47
CA ASN A 103 4.17 11.50 24.76
C ASN A 103 3.16 12.12 25.74
N PRO A 104 2.43 11.32 26.53
CA PRO A 104 1.45 11.84 27.48
C PRO A 104 2.09 12.48 28.72
N ALA A 105 1.24 13.17 29.49
CA ALA A 105 1.53 13.74 30.81
C ALA A 105 2.25 12.73 31.74
N PRO A 106 3.06 13.18 32.73
CA PRO A 106 3.01 14.49 33.38
C PRO A 106 3.81 15.65 32.75
N SER A 107 4.74 15.43 31.82
CA SER A 107 5.44 16.52 31.07
C SER A 107 5.68 16.22 29.59
N GLY A 108 5.04 15.18 29.06
CA GLY A 108 5.21 14.81 27.66
C GLY A 108 4.77 15.93 26.72
N GLY A 109 4.85 15.68 25.43
CA GLY A 109 4.52 16.69 24.44
C GLY A 109 4.65 16.13 23.04
N THR A 110 4.40 17.00 22.07
CA THR A 110 4.57 16.69 20.65
C THR A 110 6.04 16.85 20.26
N SER A 111 6.52 15.96 19.41
CA SER A 111 7.84 16.06 18.80
C SER A 111 7.96 17.20 17.79
N ASN A 112 9.17 17.38 17.26
CA ASN A 112 9.33 17.98 15.94
C ASN A 112 8.58 17.16 14.87
N ALA A 113 8.20 17.81 13.78
CA ALA A 113 7.61 17.15 12.62
C ALA A 113 8.70 16.63 11.68
N LEU A 114 8.49 15.43 11.13
CA LEU A 114 9.16 15.01 9.91
C LEU A 114 8.15 14.99 8.77
N ILE A 115 8.64 15.28 7.56
CA ILE A 115 7.83 15.27 6.35
C ILE A 115 7.94 13.91 5.68
N PHE A 116 6.79 13.30 5.45
CA PHE A 116 6.65 12.15 4.57
C PHE A 116 6.11 12.63 3.22
N SER A 117 6.75 12.23 2.13
CA SER A 117 6.34 12.62 0.78
C SER A 117 5.48 11.54 0.12
N VAL A 118 4.27 11.87 -0.30
CA VAL A 118 3.50 11.05 -1.23
C VAL A 118 3.74 11.61 -2.63
N GLN A 119 4.43 10.86 -3.48
CA GLN A 119 4.80 11.27 -4.82
C GLN A 119 3.68 10.96 -5.81
N SER A 120 3.40 11.91 -6.71
CA SER A 120 2.54 11.64 -7.86
C SER A 120 3.35 11.09 -9.02
N THR A 121 2.81 10.09 -9.70
CA THR A 121 3.30 9.60 -11.00
C THR A 121 2.44 10.09 -12.17
N GLY A 122 1.49 10.99 -11.90
CA GLY A 122 0.39 11.29 -12.82
C GLY A 122 -0.71 10.22 -12.79
N PRO A 123 -1.91 10.53 -13.31
CA PRO A 123 -3.01 9.57 -13.32
C PRO A 123 -2.71 8.43 -14.30
N ASN A 124 -2.92 7.19 -13.86
CA ASN A 124 -3.02 6.05 -14.76
C ASN A 124 -4.16 6.31 -15.76
N PRO A 125 -3.99 5.97 -17.04
CA PRO A 125 -5.06 6.10 -18.02
C PRO A 125 -6.18 5.09 -17.75
N VAL A 126 -7.41 5.37 -18.20
CA VAL A 126 -8.51 4.40 -18.15
C VAL A 126 -8.20 3.26 -19.14
N PRO A 127 -8.20 1.98 -18.71
CA PRO A 127 -7.94 0.86 -19.60
C PRO A 127 -9.11 0.64 -20.56
N ALA A 128 -8.84 0.08 -21.74
CA ALA A 128 -9.88 -0.38 -22.65
C ALA A 128 -9.52 -1.76 -23.20
N ILE A 129 -10.48 -2.69 -23.14
CA ILE A 129 -10.33 -4.03 -23.68
C ILE A 129 -10.74 -4.00 -25.15
N ALA A 130 -9.85 -4.45 -26.03
CA ALA A 130 -10.15 -4.69 -27.44
C ALA A 130 -10.60 -6.13 -27.68
N GLN A 131 -9.91 -7.11 -27.08
CA GLN A 131 -10.23 -8.52 -27.25
C GLN A 131 -9.81 -9.35 -26.04
N VAL A 132 -10.55 -10.43 -25.82
CA VAL A 132 -10.23 -11.50 -24.87
C VAL A 132 -10.04 -12.80 -25.66
N SER A 133 -8.98 -13.55 -25.36
CA SER A 133 -8.65 -14.82 -26.01
C SER A 133 -8.20 -15.88 -24.98
N PRO A 134 -8.83 -17.07 -24.96
CA PRO A 134 -10.08 -17.37 -25.66
C PRO A 134 -11.24 -16.54 -25.09
N SER A 135 -12.24 -16.22 -25.90
CA SER A 135 -13.51 -15.62 -25.44
C SER A 135 -14.61 -16.68 -25.21
N THR A 136 -14.36 -17.92 -25.63
CA THR A 136 -15.27 -19.05 -25.44
C THR A 136 -14.46 -20.32 -25.24
N ILE A 137 -14.88 -21.13 -24.27
CA ILE A 137 -14.32 -22.45 -24.03
C ILE A 137 -15.43 -23.46 -23.71
N LEU A 138 -15.10 -24.74 -23.78
CA LEU A 138 -15.93 -25.78 -23.17
C LEU A 138 -15.64 -25.85 -21.66
N GLN A 139 -16.65 -26.24 -20.89
CA GLN A 139 -16.54 -26.52 -19.45
C GLN A 139 -15.34 -27.42 -19.13
N GLN A 140 -14.53 -27.01 -18.14
CA GLN A 140 -13.36 -27.78 -17.72
C GLN A 140 -13.68 -28.79 -16.61
N HIS A 141 -13.02 -29.94 -16.66
CA HIS A 141 -12.99 -30.94 -15.59
C HIS A 141 -11.93 -30.56 -14.54
N PRO A 142 -12.08 -30.94 -13.26
CA PRO A 142 -11.11 -30.62 -12.20
C PRO A 142 -9.65 -31.07 -12.46
N THR A 143 -9.43 -32.02 -13.37
CA THR A 143 -8.08 -32.50 -13.76
C THR A 143 -7.49 -31.76 -14.95
N ASP A 144 -8.23 -30.85 -15.57
CA ASP A 144 -7.74 -30.09 -16.72
C ASP A 144 -6.69 -29.06 -16.28
N ALA A 145 -5.76 -28.75 -17.19
CA ALA A 145 -4.78 -27.71 -16.94
C ALA A 145 -5.45 -26.33 -16.83
N PRO A 146 -4.94 -25.41 -15.99
CA PRO A 146 -5.43 -24.04 -15.91
C PRO A 146 -5.41 -23.35 -17.27
N LEU A 147 -6.48 -22.61 -17.57
CA LEU A 147 -6.58 -21.83 -18.79
C LEU A 147 -5.80 -20.52 -18.64
N VAL A 148 -5.03 -20.15 -19.67
CA VAL A 148 -4.42 -18.81 -19.74
C VAL A 148 -5.34 -17.90 -20.55
N LEU A 149 -5.96 -16.95 -19.86
CA LEU A 149 -6.71 -15.86 -20.45
C LEU A 149 -5.75 -14.77 -20.92
N THR A 150 -5.87 -14.36 -22.18
CA THR A 150 -5.11 -13.27 -22.77
C THR A 150 -6.05 -12.11 -23.09
N VAL A 151 -5.72 -10.91 -22.61
CA VAL A 151 -6.52 -9.69 -22.81
C VAL A 151 -5.66 -8.65 -23.52
N THR A 152 -6.08 -8.26 -24.72
CA THR A 152 -5.45 -7.19 -25.52
C THR A 152 -6.28 -5.93 -25.50
N GLY A 153 -5.64 -4.79 -25.67
CA GLY A 153 -6.30 -3.50 -25.53
C GLY A 153 -5.31 -2.35 -25.49
N SER A 154 -5.76 -1.24 -24.92
CA SER A 154 -4.96 -0.03 -24.75
C SER A 154 -4.90 0.38 -23.29
N ASN A 155 -3.90 1.20 -22.95
CA ASN A 155 -3.74 1.84 -21.64
C ASN A 155 -3.51 0.86 -20.48
N PHE A 156 -3.10 -0.38 -20.74
CA PHE A 156 -2.70 -1.29 -19.67
C PHE A 156 -1.38 -0.83 -19.05
N THR A 157 -1.32 -0.84 -17.73
CA THR A 157 -0.14 -0.57 -16.92
C THR A 157 0.38 -1.87 -16.31
N THR A 158 1.58 -1.86 -15.76
CA THR A 158 2.13 -3.04 -15.05
C THR A 158 1.33 -3.43 -13.81
N SER A 159 0.49 -2.52 -13.31
CA SER A 159 -0.41 -2.73 -12.18
C SER A 159 -1.86 -3.05 -12.60
N SER A 160 -2.17 -3.16 -13.89
CA SER A 160 -3.51 -3.52 -14.36
C SER A 160 -3.96 -4.88 -13.80
N GLU A 161 -5.22 -4.94 -13.37
CA GLU A 161 -5.85 -6.08 -12.74
C GLU A 161 -6.99 -6.62 -13.61
N ILE A 162 -7.00 -7.92 -13.90
CA ILE A 162 -8.13 -8.60 -14.54
C ILE A 162 -9.12 -9.05 -13.48
N TYR A 163 -10.39 -8.69 -13.65
CA TYR A 163 -11.52 -9.21 -12.87
C TYR A 163 -12.34 -10.17 -13.73
N PHE A 164 -12.52 -11.40 -13.24
CA PHE A 164 -13.39 -12.41 -13.84
C PHE A 164 -14.64 -12.54 -12.98
N ASN A 165 -15.80 -12.15 -13.53
CA ASN A 165 -17.07 -12.10 -12.81
C ASN A 165 -16.97 -11.36 -11.45
N GLY A 166 -16.30 -10.21 -11.46
CA GLY A 166 -16.07 -9.38 -10.26
C GLY A 166 -15.00 -9.91 -9.30
N VAL A 167 -14.35 -11.03 -9.58
CA VAL A 167 -13.28 -11.57 -8.73
C VAL A 167 -11.91 -11.34 -9.38
N LEU A 168 -10.99 -10.72 -8.64
CA LEU A 168 -9.62 -10.46 -9.07
C LEU A 168 -8.90 -11.75 -9.45
N ARG A 169 -8.18 -11.73 -10.58
CA ARG A 169 -7.25 -12.79 -10.99
C ARG A 169 -5.84 -12.19 -11.09
N PRO A 170 -4.80 -12.83 -10.51
CA PRO A 170 -3.43 -12.36 -10.63
C PRO A 170 -3.04 -12.15 -12.09
N THR A 171 -2.56 -10.95 -12.39
CA THR A 171 -2.36 -10.49 -13.77
C THR A 171 -0.88 -10.26 -14.05
N THR A 172 -0.44 -10.62 -15.25
CA THR A 172 0.91 -10.31 -15.76
C THR A 172 0.80 -9.55 -17.07
N LEU A 173 1.45 -8.39 -17.16
CA LEU A 173 1.58 -7.64 -18.41
C LEU A 173 2.82 -8.13 -19.18
N VAL A 174 2.60 -8.67 -20.38
CA VAL A 174 3.66 -9.16 -21.28
C VAL A 174 3.50 -8.48 -22.63
N ASN A 175 4.49 -7.68 -23.03
CA ASN A 175 4.50 -6.98 -24.33
C ASN A 175 3.19 -6.22 -24.63
N GLY A 176 2.65 -5.50 -23.64
CA GLY A 176 1.41 -4.72 -23.79
C GLY A 176 0.11 -5.53 -23.70
N THR A 177 0.20 -6.83 -23.41
CA THR A 177 -0.96 -7.73 -23.29
C THR A 177 -1.06 -8.27 -21.86
N LEU A 178 -2.26 -8.26 -21.27
CA LEU A 178 -2.48 -8.81 -19.94
C LEU A 178 -2.78 -10.31 -20.04
N GLN A 179 -2.23 -11.08 -19.11
CA GLN A 179 -2.52 -12.50 -18.96
C GLN A 179 -2.97 -12.80 -17.54
N ALA A 180 -3.97 -13.67 -17.40
CA ALA A 180 -4.42 -14.20 -16.12
C ALA A 180 -4.66 -15.70 -16.25
N LYS A 181 -4.41 -16.45 -15.16
CA LYS A 181 -4.77 -17.87 -15.10
C LYS A 181 -6.18 -18.02 -14.55
N LEU A 182 -7.03 -18.71 -15.30
CA LEU A 182 -8.31 -19.19 -14.83
C LEU A 182 -8.16 -20.64 -14.38
N THR A 183 -8.70 -20.93 -13.21
CA THR A 183 -8.73 -22.27 -12.61
C THR A 183 -9.98 -23.01 -13.05
N THR A 184 -10.01 -24.33 -12.86
CA THR A 184 -11.18 -25.15 -13.21
C THR A 184 -12.43 -24.68 -12.46
N THR A 185 -12.30 -24.20 -11.21
CA THR A 185 -13.43 -23.62 -10.46
C THR A 185 -14.02 -22.35 -11.09
N ASP A 186 -13.25 -21.64 -11.91
CA ASP A 186 -13.72 -20.44 -12.61
C ASP A 186 -14.62 -20.78 -13.81
N VAL A 187 -14.42 -21.97 -14.39
CA VAL A 187 -15.00 -22.36 -15.69
C VAL A 187 -15.63 -23.75 -15.68
N VAL A 188 -15.98 -24.27 -14.50
CA VAL A 188 -16.72 -25.53 -14.32
C VAL A 188 -18.22 -25.34 -14.47
N THR A 189 -18.74 -24.12 -14.53
CA THR A 189 -20.18 -23.87 -14.69
C THR A 189 -20.45 -23.23 -16.04
N ILE A 190 -21.44 -23.74 -16.77
CA ILE A 190 -21.94 -23.14 -18.01
C ILE A 190 -22.50 -21.76 -17.69
N ALA A 191 -21.90 -20.71 -18.23
CA ALA A 191 -22.28 -19.34 -17.96
C ALA A 191 -21.72 -18.37 -19.02
N SER A 192 -22.37 -17.21 -19.13
CA SER A 192 -21.74 -16.01 -19.71
C SER A 192 -21.15 -15.21 -18.57
N ASN A 193 -19.82 -15.13 -18.53
CA ASN A 193 -19.05 -14.39 -17.53
C ASN A 193 -18.60 -13.06 -18.11
N VAL A 194 -18.35 -12.09 -17.23
CA VAL A 194 -17.85 -10.77 -17.62
C VAL A 194 -16.38 -10.64 -17.25
N ILE A 195 -15.59 -10.10 -18.18
CA ILE A 195 -14.21 -9.69 -17.98
C ILE A 195 -14.16 -8.17 -17.93
N MET A 196 -13.45 -7.64 -16.93
CA MET A 196 -13.05 -6.24 -16.85
C MET A 196 -11.56 -6.15 -16.55
N VAL A 197 -10.94 -5.05 -16.96
CA VAL A 197 -9.60 -4.65 -16.52
C VAL A 197 -9.74 -3.39 -15.68
N VAL A 198 -9.05 -3.36 -14.55
CA VAL A 198 -8.95 -2.17 -13.69
C VAL A 198 -7.50 -1.72 -13.67
N ASN A 199 -7.27 -0.44 -13.98
CA ASN A 199 -6.01 0.20 -13.62
C ASN A 199 -6.20 0.79 -12.23
N PRO A 200 -5.43 0.33 -11.22
CA PRO A 200 -5.55 0.85 -9.87
C PRO A 200 -5.11 2.31 -9.81
N PRO A 201 -5.42 3.02 -8.71
CA PRO A 201 -4.90 4.36 -8.48
C PRO A 201 -3.36 4.44 -8.55
N PRO A 202 -2.78 5.63 -8.80
CA PRO A 202 -3.47 6.90 -9.02
C PRO A 202 -4.24 7.00 -10.32
N GLY A 203 -5.37 7.69 -10.31
CA GLY A 203 -6.26 7.75 -11.48
C GLY A 203 -6.77 6.36 -11.88
N GLY A 204 -6.68 6.03 -13.16
CA GLY A 204 -7.11 4.74 -13.70
C GLY A 204 -8.62 4.61 -13.74
N GLY A 205 -9.11 3.42 -13.43
CA GLY A 205 -10.53 3.08 -13.48
C GLY A 205 -10.77 1.73 -14.16
N THR A 206 -12.06 1.43 -14.36
CA THR A 206 -12.53 0.18 -14.98
C THR A 206 -12.68 0.34 -16.49
N SER A 207 -12.32 -0.69 -17.25
CA SER A 207 -12.54 -0.76 -18.69
C SER A 207 -14.01 -0.97 -19.07
N ASN A 208 -14.28 -1.02 -20.38
CA ASN A 208 -15.46 -1.69 -20.90
C ASN A 208 -15.47 -3.19 -20.50
N GLU A 209 -16.67 -3.77 -20.48
CA GLU A 209 -16.91 -5.19 -20.22
C GLU A 209 -16.79 -6.01 -21.51
N VAL A 210 -16.21 -7.23 -21.40
CA VAL A 210 -16.20 -8.22 -22.49
C VAL A 210 -16.68 -9.57 -21.98
N ASN A 211 -17.58 -10.20 -22.74
CA ASN A 211 -18.13 -11.51 -22.38
C ASN A 211 -17.14 -12.64 -22.63
N PHE A 212 -17.12 -13.59 -21.70
CA PHE A 212 -16.42 -14.86 -21.80
C PHE A 212 -17.43 -16.00 -21.56
N THR A 213 -17.61 -16.86 -22.56
CA THR A 213 -18.63 -17.93 -22.52
C THR A 213 -18.03 -19.28 -22.17
N VAL A 214 -18.61 -19.96 -21.19
CA VAL A 214 -18.36 -21.38 -20.92
C VAL A 214 -19.52 -22.18 -21.48
N GLU A 215 -19.25 -23.01 -22.48
CA GLU A 215 -20.23 -23.87 -23.13
C GLU A 215 -20.18 -25.30 -22.59
N GLN A 216 -21.24 -26.05 -22.84
CA GLN A 216 -21.32 -27.44 -22.42
C GLN A 216 -20.26 -28.30 -23.12
N ARG A 217 -19.47 -29.05 -22.34
CA ARG A 217 -18.69 -30.15 -22.90
C ARG A 217 -19.61 -31.34 -23.17
N LEU A 218 -19.68 -31.78 -24.43
CA LEU A 218 -20.40 -33.00 -24.79
C LEU A 218 -19.48 -34.21 -24.62
N ASP A 219 -19.66 -34.95 -23.54
CA ASP A 219 -18.99 -36.24 -23.37
C ASP A 219 -19.80 -37.31 -24.14
N LEU A 220 -19.28 -37.81 -25.26
CA LEU A 220 -19.97 -38.83 -26.05
C LEU A 220 -19.97 -40.16 -25.28
N TYR A 221 -21.14 -40.56 -24.76
CA TYR A 221 -21.33 -41.88 -24.18
C TYR A 221 -21.30 -42.94 -25.29
N VAL A 222 -20.23 -43.74 -25.35
CA VAL A 222 -20.20 -44.95 -26.18
C VAL A 222 -20.59 -46.14 -25.30
N PRO A 223 -21.82 -46.68 -25.43
CA PRO A 223 -22.19 -47.89 -24.68
C PRO A 223 -21.29 -49.05 -25.09
N VAL A 224 -20.64 -49.69 -24.12
CA VAL A 224 -19.90 -50.94 -24.35
C VAL A 224 -20.93 -52.04 -24.59
N VAL A 225 -21.11 -52.43 -25.86
CA VAL A 225 -21.86 -53.65 -26.19
C VAL A 225 -20.99 -54.84 -25.80
N ARG A 226 -21.33 -55.53 -24.71
CA ARG A 226 -20.76 -56.86 -24.43
C ARG A 226 -21.44 -57.85 -25.38
N LYS A 227 -20.64 -58.52 -26.21
CA LYS A 227 -21.04 -59.72 -26.95
C LYS A 227 -21.02 -60.93 -26.04
#